data_AF-A0A971SLZ7-F1
#
_entry.id   AF-A0A971SLZ7-F1
#
_cell.length_a   1.000
_cell.length_b   1.000
_cell.length_c   1.000
_cell.angle_alpha   90.00
_cell.angle_beta   90.00
_cell.angle_gamma   90.00
#
_symmetry.space_group_name_H-M   'P 1'
#
loop_
_entity.id
_entity.type
_entity.pdbx_description
1 polymer ?
#
loop_
_entity_poly.entity_id
_entity_poly.type
_entity_poly.pdbx_seq_one_letter_code
_entity_poly.pdbx_strand_id
1 'polypeptide(L)' 'SDISGTDVECRVFEFEGEDYEVPPKEMLASSILSAVFAPKEECCCVEYSMPENIIAFFDGKEKKSKCSCGSNCC' A
#
# COMPACT_ATOMS: atom_id res chain seq x y z
N SER A 1 12.33 -13.57 8.00
CA SER A 1 11.47 -14.62 7.42
C SER A 1 12.26 -15.54 6.50
N ASP A 2 12.13 -16.86 6.64
CA ASP A 2 12.93 -17.88 5.92
C ASP A 2 12.78 -17.86 4.39
N ILE A 3 11.74 -17.20 3.85
CA ILE A 3 11.45 -17.22 2.41
C ILE A 3 12.26 -16.18 1.59
N SER A 4 12.64 -15.06 2.20
CA SER A 4 13.28 -13.93 1.51
C SER A 4 14.79 -13.84 1.78
N GLY A 5 15.31 -14.57 2.77
CA GLY A 5 16.71 -14.43 3.23
C GLY A 5 17.05 -13.04 3.77
N THR A 6 16.07 -12.14 3.85
CA THR A 6 16.16 -10.78 4.35
C THR A 6 15.09 -10.58 5.41
N ASP A 7 15.37 -9.68 6.35
CA ASP A 7 14.34 -9.19 7.24
C ASP A 7 13.26 -8.48 6.40
N VAL A 8 12.00 -8.83 6.65
CA VAL A 8 10.87 -8.28 5.88
C VAL A 8 9.95 -7.59 6.87
N GLU A 9 9.71 -6.31 6.63
CA GLU A 9 8.68 -5.56 7.35
C GLU A 9 7.31 -6.02 6.82
N CYS A 10 6.77 -7.07 7.44
CA CYS A 10 5.43 -7.53 7.16
C CYS A 10 4.42 -6.43 7.51
N ARG A 11 3.32 -6.38 6.75
CA ARG A 11 2.17 -5.56 7.15
C ARG A 11 1.61 -6.13 8.45
N VAL A 12 1.58 -5.29 9.49
CA VAL A 12 0.91 -5.58 10.76
C VAL A 12 -0.42 -4.86 10.84
N PHE A 13 -1.33 -5.43 11.61
CA PHE A 13 -2.66 -4.90 11.89
C PHE A 13 -2.77 -4.65 13.38
N GLU A 14 -2.92 -3.39 13.77
CA GLU A 14 -3.20 -3.03 15.16
C GLU A 14 -4.69 -3.20 15.44
N PHE A 15 -5.04 -3.94 16.51
CA PHE A 15 -6.40 -4.10 16.97
C PHE A 15 -6.43 -4.21 18.50
N GLU A 16 -7.26 -3.40 19.18
CA GLU A 16 -7.36 -3.37 20.65
C GLU A 16 -6.02 -3.13 21.40
N GLY A 17 -5.08 -2.44 20.75
CA GLY A 17 -3.77 -2.11 21.32
C GLY A 17 -2.71 -3.21 21.16
N GLU A 18 -3.02 -4.27 20.40
CA GLU A 18 -2.11 -5.37 20.10
C GLU A 18 -1.85 -5.46 18.58
N ASP A 19 -0.63 -5.85 18.20
CA ASP A 19 -0.22 -6.01 16.80
C ASP A 19 -0.40 -7.45 16.32
N TYR A 20 -1.00 -7.60 15.14
CA TYR A 20 -1.26 -8.89 14.51
C TYR A 20 -0.65 -8.97 13.10
N GLU A 21 0.09 -10.03 12.80
CA GLU A 21 0.54 -10.30 11.42
C GLU A 21 -0.61 -10.73 10.50
N VAL A 22 -1.64 -11.37 11.09
CA VAL A 22 -2.86 -11.80 10.40
C VAL A 22 -4.04 -11.14 11.11
N PRO A 23 -4.91 -10.40 10.40
CA PRO A 23 -5.96 -9.62 11.06
C PRO A 23 -6.99 -10.55 11.72
N PRO A 24 -7.42 -10.26 12.96
CA PRO A 24 -8.48 -11.00 13.62
C PRO A 24 -9.81 -10.97 12.85
N LYS A 25 -10.64 -12.00 13.03
CA LYS A 25 -11.94 -12.08 12.33
C LYS A 25 -12.89 -10.96 12.74
N GLU A 26 -12.81 -10.57 14.00
CA GLU A 26 -13.59 -9.52 14.64
C GLU A 26 -13.25 -8.15 14.02
N MET A 27 -11.95 -7.89 13.81
CA MET A 27 -11.46 -6.69 13.11
C MET A 27 -12.04 -6.62 11.69
N LEU A 28 -11.98 -7.73 10.95
CA LEU A 28 -12.51 -7.78 9.58
C LEU A 28 -14.02 -7.56 9.55
N ALA A 29 -14.78 -8.28 10.39
CA ALA A 29 -16.22 -8.15 10.45
C ALA A 29 -16.66 -6.73 10.83
N SER A 30 -16.08 -6.15 11.87
CA SER A 30 -16.38 -4.79 12.32
C SER A 30 -16.03 -3.73 11.27
N SER A 31 -14.89 -3.88 10.58
CA SER A 31 -14.45 -2.96 9.53
C SER A 31 -15.37 -3.00 8.31
N ILE A 32 -15.79 -4.20 7.87
CA ILE A 32 -16.71 -4.38 6.75
C ILE A 32 -18.07 -3.77 7.08
N LEU A 33 -18.63 -4.07 8.26
CA LEU A 33 -19.92 -3.53 8.67
C LEU A 33 -19.86 -2.00 8.78
N SER A 34 -18.79 -1.46 9.36
CA SER A 34 -18.58 -0.01 9.42
C SER A 34 -18.52 0.61 8.03
N ALA A 35 -17.75 0.04 7.10
CA ALA A 35 -17.64 0.57 5.73
C ALA A 35 -18.98 0.57 4.97
N VAL A 36 -19.84 -0.41 5.21
CA VAL A 36 -21.14 -0.55 4.52
C VAL A 36 -22.21 0.35 5.13
N PHE A 37 -22.23 0.46 6.46
CA PHE A 37 -23.32 1.11 7.19
C PHE A 37 -22.96 2.49 7.74
N ALA A 38 -21.69 2.90 7.70
CA ALA A 38 -21.30 4.25 8.09
C ALA A 38 -22.03 5.29 7.23
N PRO A 39 -22.38 6.44 7.80
CA PRO A 39 -22.78 7.59 7.01
C PRO A 39 -21.71 7.82 5.94
N LYS A 40 -22.13 8.08 4.70
CA LYS A 40 -21.19 8.50 3.67
C LYS A 40 -20.48 9.74 4.20
N GLU A 41 -19.17 9.63 4.42
CA GLU A 41 -18.36 10.80 4.63
C GLU A 41 -18.60 11.75 3.46
N GLU A 42 -18.74 13.04 3.74
CA GLU A 42 -18.67 14.05 2.70
C GLU A 42 -17.37 13.78 1.95
N CYS A 43 -17.47 13.56 0.63
CA CYS A 43 -16.31 13.30 -0.19
C CYS A 43 -15.29 14.40 0.12
N CYS A 44 -14.14 14.01 0.69
CA CYS A 44 -12.97 14.87 0.81
C CYS A 44 -12.39 15.03 -0.60
N CYS A 45 -13.16 15.64 -1.50
CA CYS A 45 -12.86 15.86 -2.90
C CYS A 45 -11.79 16.95 -3.05
N VAL A 46 -10.76 16.93 -2.20
CA VAL A 46 -9.53 17.65 -2.48
C VAL A 46 -9.00 17.12 -3.79
N GLU A 47 -8.63 18.02 -4.68
CA GLU A 47 -8.01 17.68 -5.94
C GLU A 47 -6.77 16.82 -5.64
N TYR A 48 -6.75 15.60 -6.15
CA TYR A 48 -5.64 14.70 -5.93
C TYR A 48 -4.37 15.31 -6.54
N SER A 49 -3.32 15.44 -5.71
CA SER A 49 -1.98 15.80 -6.17
C SER A 49 -1.07 14.58 -6.09
N MET A 50 -0.31 14.32 -7.15
CA MET A 50 0.59 13.19 -7.19
C MET A 50 1.78 13.45 -6.26
N PRO A 51 2.09 12.53 -5.32
CA PRO A 51 3.19 12.75 -4.37
C PRO A 51 4.56 12.62 -5.06
N GLU A 52 5.55 13.33 -4.52
CA GLU A 52 6.88 13.49 -5.12
C GLU A 52 7.59 12.17 -5.44
N ASN A 53 7.41 11.15 -4.59
CA ASN A 53 8.00 9.83 -4.80
C ASN A 53 7.47 9.15 -6.07
N ILE A 54 6.18 9.33 -6.36
CA ILE A 54 5.56 8.78 -7.56
C ILE A 54 5.98 9.60 -8.78
N ILE A 55 6.05 10.93 -8.66
CA ILE A 55 6.59 11.79 -9.74
C ILE A 55 7.99 11.34 -10.11
N ALA A 56 8.89 11.23 -9.12
CA ALA A 56 10.28 10.81 -9.33
C ALA A 56 10.39 9.40 -9.96
N PHE A 57 9.50 8.47 -9.58
CA PHE A 57 9.45 7.14 -10.17
C PHE A 57 9.14 7.19 -11.67
N PHE A 58 8.08 7.89 -12.08
CA PHE A 58 7.68 7.97 -13.48
C PHE A 58 8.69 8.75 -14.32
N ASP A 59 9.23 9.85 -13.78
CA ASP A 59 10.35 10.58 -14.37
C ASP A 59 11.56 9.67 -14.63
N GLY A 60 11.93 8.86 -13.63
CA GLY A 60 13.02 7.91 -13.72
C GLY A 60 12.75 6.82 -14.75
N LYS A 61 11.50 6.35 -14.86
CA LYS A 61 11.07 5.37 -15.85
C LYS A 61 11.23 5.91 -17.28
N GLU A 62 10.72 7.12 -17.55
CA GLU A 62 10.83 7.77 -18.87
C GLU A 62 12.29 8.02 -19.26
N LYS A 63 13.12 8.45 -18.30
CA LYS A 63 14.55 8.71 -18.53
C LYS A 63 15.36 7.42 -18.78
N LYS A 64 14.88 6.26 -18.30
CA LYS A 64 15.48 4.94 -18.51
C LYS A 64 15.03 4.30 -19.84
N SER A 65 15.16 5.00 -20.97
CA SER A 65 14.87 4.44 -22.30
C SER A 65 15.85 3.36 -22.79
N LYS A 66 16.95 3.11 -22.05
CA LYS A 66 17.90 2.01 -22.28
C LYS A 66 18.47 1.49 -20.97
N CYS A 67 18.01 0.34 -20.48
CA CYS A 67 18.78 -0.45 -19.53
C CYS A 67 20.08 -0.90 -20.19
N SER A 68 21.21 -0.90 -19.47
CA SER A 68 22.47 -1.50 -19.94
C SER A 68 22.41 -3.03 -20.04
N CYS A 69 21.32 -3.63 -19.56
CA CYS A 69 20.96 -5.02 -19.76
C CYS A 69 20.24 -5.14 -21.12
N GLY A 70 20.87 -5.80 -22.11
CA GLY A 70 20.47 -5.81 -23.52
C GLY A 70 19.13 -6.48 -23.89
N SER A 71 18.14 -6.47 -23.00
CA SER A 71 16.79 -6.96 -23.23
C SER A 71 15.79 -6.01 -22.56
N ASN A 72 14.58 -5.93 -23.13
CA ASN A 72 13.45 -5.13 -22.65
C ASN A 72 13.16 -5.44 -21.17
N CYS A 73 13.80 -4.70 -20.26
CA CYS A 73 13.48 -4.73 -18.84
C CYS A 73 12.54 -3.55 -18.58
N CYS A 74 11.27 -3.92 -18.43
CA CYS A 74 10.09 -3.09 -18.13
C CYS A 74 9.67 -2.10 -19.23
#